data_AF-A0A835I475-F1
#
_entry.id   AF-A0A835I475-F1
#
_cell.length_a   1.000
_cell.length_b   1.000
_cell.length_c   1.000
_cell.angle_alpha   90.00
_cell.angle_beta   90.00
_cell.angle_gamma   90.00
#
_symmetry.space_group_name_H-M   'P 1'
#
loop_
_entity.id
_entity.type
_entity.pdbx_description
1 polymer ?
#
loop_
_entity_poly.entity_id
_entity_poly.type
_entity_poly.pdbx_seq_one_letter_code
_entity_poly.pdbx_strand_id
1 'polypeptide(L)'
;MLASLVRVYLEIPDGGNLASKQFILRVHISAVARIRNALAYATHTFFQMHNLYVHTPIITTSDCEGAGEMFQVTTLFSDADKVDKELKQKPPPSEADIEAAKKLVSRRKERLIKSAKAKKEDITDLVSELKKAKDDLTHREERFKLKPGLPEKDGKIDYTRDFFAWQAFLTVSGQLQVETFSCALSNVYTFGPTFRAEHSHTSRHLAEFWMVEPEIAFADLEGFLQPDMWGVVPSDRWDWSALKSLISKNGGRNSLLVAPMSTASTSQILGNNECFEPYTSNIYSRRVLR
;
A
#
# COMPACT_ATOMS: atom_id res chain seq x y z
N MET A 1 -8.42 -23.14 -21.80
CA MET A 1 -7.79 -23.88 -22.91
C MET A 1 -6.25 -23.80 -22.85
N LEU A 2 -5.62 -22.62 -22.71
CA LEU A 2 -4.16 -22.51 -22.54
C LEU A 2 -3.61 -23.15 -21.25
N ALA A 3 -4.27 -22.97 -20.09
CA ALA A 3 -3.85 -23.61 -18.84
C ALA A 3 -3.91 -25.15 -18.90
N SER A 4 -4.80 -25.70 -19.73
CA SER A 4 -4.94 -27.14 -19.95
C SER A 4 -3.89 -27.67 -20.93
N LEU A 5 -3.51 -26.90 -21.96
CA LEU A 5 -2.43 -27.27 -22.89
C LEU A 5 -1.06 -27.28 -22.21
N VAL A 6 -0.82 -26.36 -21.27
CA VAL A 6 0.42 -26.31 -20.49
C VAL A 6 0.54 -27.51 -19.56
N ARG A 7 -0.58 -27.97 -18.96
CA ARG A 7 -0.59 -29.10 -18.02
C ARG A 7 -0.27 -30.46 -18.66
N VAL A 8 -0.53 -30.63 -19.96
CA VAL A 8 -0.31 -31.91 -20.69
C VAL A 8 1.18 -32.17 -20.99
N TYR A 9 2.05 -31.16 -20.90
CA TYR A 9 3.51 -31.31 -21.10
C TYR A 9 4.32 -31.41 -19.80
N LEU A 10 3.65 -31.54 -18.65
CA LEU A 10 4.21 -31.22 -17.31
C LEU A 10 4.27 -32.39 -16.32
N GLU A 11 4.36 -33.64 -16.77
CA GLU A 11 4.76 -34.73 -15.87
C GLU A 11 6.30 -34.75 -15.79
N ILE A 12 6.84 -34.27 -14.67
CA ILE A 12 8.25 -34.48 -14.31
C ILE A 12 8.35 -35.95 -13.90
N PRO A 13 9.13 -36.80 -14.60
CA PRO A 13 9.31 -38.18 -14.18
C PRO A 13 9.99 -38.21 -12.81
N ASP A 14 9.39 -38.92 -11.86
CA ASP A 14 10.02 -39.23 -10.57
C ASP A 14 11.33 -39.99 -10.84
N GLY A 15 12.47 -39.34 -10.60
CA GLY A 15 13.82 -39.91 -10.80
C GLY A 15 14.84 -39.06 -11.58
N GLY A 16 14.46 -37.90 -12.13
CA GLY A 16 15.40 -37.02 -12.84
C GLY A 16 16.47 -36.36 -11.93
N ASN A 17 17.73 -36.29 -12.40
CA ASN A 17 18.81 -35.64 -11.67
C ASN A 17 18.57 -34.11 -11.49
N LEU A 18 19.27 -33.48 -10.55
CA LEU A 18 19.09 -32.06 -10.23
C LEU A 18 19.28 -31.14 -11.45
N ALA A 19 20.18 -31.50 -12.36
CA ALA A 19 20.47 -30.72 -13.56
C ALA A 19 19.32 -30.74 -14.58
N SER A 20 18.62 -31.87 -14.75
CA SER A 20 17.46 -31.95 -15.63
C SER A 20 16.25 -31.21 -15.07
N LYS A 21 16.03 -31.28 -13.74
CA LYS A 21 15.00 -30.47 -13.06
C LYS A 21 15.28 -28.97 -13.19
N GLN A 22 16.54 -28.55 -13.04
CA GLN A 22 16.95 -27.15 -13.20
C GLN A 22 16.80 -26.65 -14.64
N PHE A 23 17.10 -27.49 -15.63
CA PHE A 23 16.95 -27.16 -17.05
C PHE A 23 15.49 -26.95 -17.43
N ILE A 24 14.61 -27.88 -17.02
CA ILE A 24 13.16 -27.78 -17.23
C ILE A 24 12.64 -26.48 -16.61
N LEU A 25 12.95 -26.21 -15.35
CA LEU A 25 12.52 -24.97 -14.67
C LEU A 25 12.96 -23.71 -15.42
N ARG A 26 14.22 -23.64 -15.87
CA ARG A 26 14.75 -22.49 -16.63
C ARG A 26 13.99 -22.23 -17.93
N VAL A 27 13.64 -23.29 -18.67
CA VAL A 27 12.89 -23.18 -19.92
C VAL A 27 11.47 -22.68 -19.67
N HIS A 28 10.81 -23.16 -18.61
CA HIS A 28 9.44 -22.78 -18.25
C HIS A 28 9.32 -21.32 -17.86
N ILE A 29 10.16 -20.85 -16.94
CA ILE A 29 10.20 -19.44 -16.50
C ILE A 29 10.46 -18.53 -17.70
N SER A 30 11.44 -18.89 -18.54
CA SER A 30 11.81 -18.15 -19.74
C SER A 30 10.65 -18.04 -20.74
N ALA A 31 9.92 -19.13 -20.99
CA ALA A 31 8.79 -19.12 -21.92
C ALA A 31 7.65 -18.24 -21.41
N VAL A 32 7.25 -18.41 -20.13
CA VAL A 32 6.17 -17.64 -19.52
C VAL A 32 6.49 -16.14 -19.47
N ALA A 33 7.73 -15.78 -19.08
CA ALA A 33 8.16 -14.38 -19.04
C ALA A 33 8.13 -13.71 -20.42
N ARG A 34 8.53 -14.41 -21.49
CA ARG A 34 8.47 -13.89 -22.86
C ARG A 34 7.03 -13.71 -23.34
N ILE A 35 6.14 -14.65 -23.03
CA ILE A 35 4.71 -14.52 -23.33
C ILE A 35 4.13 -13.31 -22.59
N ARG A 36 4.42 -13.15 -21.29
CA ARG A 36 3.99 -11.98 -20.51
C ARG A 36 4.49 -10.66 -21.11
N ASN A 37 5.76 -10.61 -21.52
CA ASN A 37 6.32 -9.44 -22.21
C ASN A 37 5.59 -9.11 -23.51
N ALA A 38 5.34 -10.11 -24.36
CA ALA A 38 4.62 -9.93 -25.62
C ALA A 38 3.17 -9.45 -25.39
N LEU A 39 2.49 -10.00 -24.38
CA LEU A 39 1.15 -9.57 -23.98
C LEU A 39 1.14 -8.12 -23.49
N ALA A 40 2.09 -7.73 -22.63
CA ALA A 40 2.19 -6.35 -22.16
C ALA A 40 2.43 -5.37 -23.31
N TYR A 41 3.32 -5.71 -24.24
CA TYR A 41 3.57 -4.91 -25.44
C TYR A 41 2.34 -4.79 -26.33
N ALA A 42 1.63 -5.90 -26.58
CA ALA A 42 0.40 -5.91 -27.38
C ALA A 42 -0.71 -5.06 -26.74
N THR A 43 -0.88 -5.18 -25.42
CA THR A 43 -1.83 -4.36 -24.65
C THR A 43 -1.53 -2.87 -24.79
N HIS A 44 -0.28 -2.47 -24.55
CA HIS A 44 0.12 -1.07 -24.71
C HIS A 44 -0.05 -0.59 -26.15
N THR A 45 0.31 -1.41 -27.14
CA THR A 45 0.14 -1.06 -28.56
C THR A 45 -1.32 -0.81 -28.89
N PHE A 46 -2.21 -1.72 -28.49
CA PHE A 46 -3.66 -1.57 -28.68
C PHE A 46 -4.16 -0.27 -28.03
N PHE A 47 -3.87 -0.07 -26.75
CA PHE A 47 -4.39 1.12 -26.07
C PHE A 47 -3.76 2.41 -26.58
N GLN A 48 -2.47 2.46 -26.92
CA GLN A 48 -1.85 3.68 -27.50
C GLN A 48 -2.46 4.09 -28.85
N MET A 49 -3.06 3.15 -29.59
CA MET A 49 -3.80 3.46 -30.82
C MET A 49 -5.20 4.06 -30.56
N HIS A 50 -5.74 3.95 -29.34
CA HIS A 50 -7.15 4.23 -29.05
C HIS A 50 -7.40 5.08 -27.79
N ASN A 51 -6.45 5.16 -26.86
CA ASN A 51 -6.57 5.69 -25.50
C ASN A 51 -5.20 6.24 -25.03
N LEU A 52 -5.21 7.12 -24.03
CA LEU A 52 -3.99 7.66 -23.43
C LEU A 52 -3.59 6.88 -22.17
N TYR A 53 -2.31 6.53 -22.06
CA TYR A 53 -1.78 5.88 -20.85
C TYR A 53 -1.64 6.90 -19.72
N VAL A 54 -2.25 6.61 -18.56
CA VAL A 54 -2.17 7.43 -17.35
C VAL A 54 -1.66 6.60 -16.18
N HIS A 55 -0.87 7.24 -15.31
CA HIS A 55 -0.39 6.64 -14.07
C HIS A 55 -1.31 7.03 -12.92
N THR A 56 -1.91 6.05 -12.27
CA THR A 56 -2.71 6.23 -11.06
C THR A 56 -1.84 6.06 -9.80
N PRO A 57 -2.12 6.81 -8.71
CA PRO A 57 -1.42 6.63 -7.44
C PRO A 57 -1.57 5.21 -6.88
N ILE A 58 -0.48 4.65 -6.38
CA ILE A 58 -0.47 3.34 -5.71
C ILE A 58 -0.85 3.47 -4.23
N ILE A 59 -0.43 4.57 -3.58
CA ILE A 59 -0.80 4.87 -2.20
C ILE A 59 -2.08 5.70 -2.22
N THR A 60 -3.08 5.27 -1.46
CA THR A 60 -4.41 5.87 -1.43
C THR A 60 -4.94 5.96 0.00
N THR A 61 -5.80 6.94 0.25
CA THR A 61 -6.64 7.03 1.46
C THR A 61 -8.07 6.57 1.19
N SER A 62 -8.39 6.26 -0.06
CA SER A 62 -9.72 5.87 -0.53
C SER A 62 -9.82 4.37 -0.73
N ASP A 63 -10.87 3.77 -0.18
CA ASP A 63 -11.31 2.44 -0.54
C ASP A 63 -12.20 2.53 -1.78
N CYS A 64 -11.73 1.95 -2.90
CA CYS A 64 -12.39 2.02 -4.20
C CYS A 64 -13.39 0.88 -4.43
N GLU A 65 -13.24 -0.27 -3.76
CA GLU A 65 -14.06 -1.45 -3.98
C GLU A 65 -15.04 -1.73 -2.81
N GLY A 66 -14.80 -1.14 -1.63
CA GLY A 66 -15.74 -1.21 -0.49
C GLY A 66 -15.95 -2.61 0.10
N ALA A 67 -15.14 -3.59 -0.30
CA ALA A 67 -15.39 -5.01 -0.03
C ALA A 67 -14.13 -5.83 0.33
N GLY A 68 -12.93 -5.25 0.24
CA GLY A 68 -11.68 -5.98 0.44
C GLY A 68 -10.83 -5.42 1.57
N GLU A 69 -10.11 -6.30 2.28
CA GLU A 69 -9.05 -5.88 3.20
C GLU A 69 -7.92 -5.23 2.38
N MET A 70 -7.42 -4.07 2.83
CA MET A 70 -6.34 -3.32 2.17
C MET A 70 -5.05 -3.41 2.97
N PHE A 71 -3.90 -3.44 2.29
CA PHE A 71 -2.61 -3.33 2.98
C PHE A 71 -2.40 -1.90 3.45
N GLN A 72 -2.21 -1.72 4.75
CA GLN A 72 -1.90 -0.43 5.32
C GLN A 72 -0.43 -0.05 5.09
N VAL A 73 -0.20 1.21 4.71
CA VAL A 73 1.13 1.81 4.56
C VAL A 73 1.34 2.83 5.66
N THR A 74 2.36 2.62 6.49
CA THR A 74 2.63 3.48 7.66
C THR A 74 4.11 3.51 8.01
N THR A 75 4.60 4.66 8.49
CA THR A 75 5.94 4.81 9.06
C THR A 75 5.95 4.73 10.58
N LEU A 76 4.78 4.66 11.23
CA LEU A 76 4.64 4.75 12.68
C LEU A 76 5.38 3.65 13.43
N PHE A 77 5.50 2.44 12.88
CA PHE A 77 6.22 1.34 13.54
C PHE A 77 7.71 1.66 13.73
N SER A 78 8.36 2.25 12.72
CA SER A 78 9.78 2.61 12.83
C SER A 78 10.01 3.68 13.89
N ASP A 79 9.06 4.61 14.02
CA ASP A 79 9.17 5.68 15.00
C ASP A 79 8.82 5.20 16.41
N ALA A 80 7.83 4.33 16.55
CA ALA A 80 7.53 3.64 17.80
C ALA A 80 8.75 2.84 18.30
N ASP A 81 9.43 2.10 17.42
CA ASP A 81 10.63 1.34 17.77
C ASP A 81 11.79 2.23 18.27
N LYS A 82 11.95 3.43 17.69
CA LYS A 82 12.96 4.40 18.14
C LYS A 82 12.61 4.93 19.52
N VAL A 83 11.36 5.33 19.74
CA VAL A 83 10.86 5.80 21.03
C VAL A 83 11.03 4.71 22.10
N ASP A 84 10.66 3.46 21.79
CA ASP A 84 10.81 2.34 22.72
C ASP A 84 12.27 2.10 23.11
N LYS A 85 13.20 2.17 22.16
CA LYS A 85 14.64 2.05 22.44
C LYS A 85 15.14 3.19 23.30
N GLU A 86 14.70 4.42 23.02
CA GLU A 86 15.05 5.60 23.82
C GLU A 86 14.50 5.49 25.24
N LEU A 87 13.24 5.10 25.40
CA LEU A 87 12.61 4.94 26.72
C LEU A 87 13.27 3.84 27.55
N LYS A 88 13.74 2.75 26.93
CA LYS A 88 14.52 1.71 27.61
C LYS A 88 15.87 2.21 28.11
N GLN A 89 16.57 3.04 27.33
CA GLN A 89 17.85 3.63 27.72
C GLN A 89 17.69 4.77 28.74
N LYS A 90 16.58 5.50 28.62
CA LYS A 90 16.31 6.77 29.27
C LYS A 90 14.84 6.79 29.72
N PRO A 91 14.51 6.17 30.86
CA PRO A 91 13.12 6.07 31.32
C PRO A 91 12.48 7.45 31.52
N PRO A 92 11.15 7.58 31.36
CA PRO A 92 10.45 8.82 31.63
C PRO A 92 10.68 9.30 33.07
N PRO A 93 10.69 10.62 33.31
CA PRO A 93 10.69 11.15 34.67
C PRO A 93 9.43 10.70 35.42
N SER A 94 9.53 10.50 36.72
CA SER A 94 8.36 10.19 37.55
C SER A 94 7.47 11.42 37.73
N GLU A 95 6.22 11.22 38.15
CA GLU A 95 5.31 12.32 38.48
C GLU A 95 5.90 13.23 39.59
N ALA A 96 6.63 12.62 40.54
CA ALA A 96 7.36 13.36 41.56
C ALA A 96 8.49 14.23 41.00
N ASP A 97 9.18 13.78 39.94
CA ASP A 97 10.25 14.56 39.28
C ASP A 97 9.70 15.78 38.55
N ILE A 98 8.49 15.67 37.98
CA ILE A 98 7.80 16.80 37.33
C ILE A 98 7.30 17.78 38.38
N GLU A 99 6.71 17.28 39.47
CA GLU A 99 6.23 18.14 40.55
C GLU A 99 7.40 18.88 41.23
N ALA A 100 8.54 18.22 41.41
CA ALA A 100 9.77 18.85 41.89
C ALA A 100 10.27 19.95 40.93
N ALA A 101 10.23 19.71 39.62
CA ALA A 101 10.59 20.70 38.60
C ALA A 101 9.62 21.90 38.59
N LYS A 102 8.31 21.67 38.73
CA LYS A 102 7.30 22.74 38.88
C LYS A 102 7.54 23.59 40.12
N LYS A 103 7.81 22.96 41.27
CA LYS A 103 8.17 23.65 42.51
C LYS A 103 9.45 24.48 42.35
N LEU A 104 10.45 23.96 41.63
CA LEU A 104 11.69 24.69 41.35
C LEU A 104 11.43 25.96 40.52
N VAL A 105 10.61 25.88 39.47
CA VAL A 105 10.20 27.03 38.66
C VAL A 105 9.46 28.07 39.52
N SER A 106 8.53 27.63 40.37
CA SER A 106 7.81 28.53 41.29
C SER A 106 8.76 29.24 42.25
N ARG A 107 9.68 28.50 42.89
CA ARG A 107 10.67 29.05 43.82
C ARG A 107 11.62 30.06 43.15
N ARG A 108 12.07 29.78 41.92
CA ARG A 108 12.90 30.71 41.14
C ARG A 108 12.12 31.97 40.75
N LYS A 109 10.85 31.83 40.37
CA LYS A 109 9.95 32.96 40.09
C LYS A 109 9.76 33.84 41.33
N GLU A 110 9.55 33.26 42.51
CA GLU A 110 9.46 34.01 43.77
C GLU A 110 10.76 34.71 44.16
N ARG A 111 11.92 34.06 43.98
CA ARG A 111 13.24 34.70 44.19
C ARG A 111 13.44 35.90 43.28
N LEU A 112 13.01 35.81 42.02
CA LEU A 112 13.08 36.93 41.07
C LEU A 112 12.17 38.10 41.51
N ILE A 113 10.96 37.82 42.00
CA ILE A 113 10.05 38.88 42.49
C ILE A 113 10.60 39.56 43.74
N LYS A 114 11.17 38.79 44.68
CA LYS A 114 11.72 39.33 45.95
C LYS A 114 13.02 40.14 45.76
N SER A 115 13.72 39.96 44.65
CA SER A 115 14.97 40.66 44.31
C SER A 115 14.76 41.95 43.51
N ALA A 116 13.53 42.47 43.44
CA ALA A 116 13.19 43.72 42.74
C ALA A 116 13.95 44.99 43.22
N LYS A 117 14.69 44.91 44.33
CA LYS A 117 15.57 45.98 44.86
C LYS A 117 17.08 45.71 44.67
N ALA A 118 17.46 44.63 43.97
CA ALA A 118 18.85 44.19 43.80
C ALA A 118 19.55 44.87 42.61
N LYS A 119 20.86 44.64 42.46
CA LYS A 119 21.67 45.17 41.36
C LYS A 119 21.26 44.53 40.02
N LYS A 120 21.50 45.24 38.92
CA LYS A 120 21.12 44.82 37.56
C LYS A 120 21.80 43.51 37.11
N GLU A 121 23.05 43.27 37.52
CA GLU A 121 23.73 41.99 37.26
C GLU A 121 23.00 40.81 37.94
N ASP A 122 22.65 40.94 39.23
CA ASP A 122 21.97 39.88 39.99
C ASP A 122 20.60 39.49 39.39
N ILE A 123 19.87 40.47 38.87
CA ILE A 123 18.58 40.23 38.19
C ILE A 123 18.79 39.46 36.88
N THR A 124 19.86 39.74 36.15
CA THR A 124 20.16 39.08 34.86
C THR A 124 20.48 37.60 35.06
N ASP A 125 21.25 37.28 36.09
CA ASP A 125 21.58 35.90 36.46
C ASP A 125 20.33 35.12 36.90
N LEU A 126 19.46 35.74 37.71
CA LEU A 126 18.20 35.11 38.16
C LEU A 126 17.22 34.86 37.00
N VAL A 127 17.14 35.75 36.01
CA VAL A 127 16.35 35.53 34.79
C VAL A 127 16.90 34.37 33.98
N SER A 128 18.23 34.28 33.83
CA SER A 128 18.91 33.17 33.16
C SER A 128 18.62 31.83 33.84
N GLU A 129 18.70 31.78 35.18
CA GLU A 129 18.34 30.60 35.96
C GLU A 129 16.87 30.21 35.83
N LEU A 130 15.96 31.19 35.83
CA LEU A 130 14.52 30.93 35.65
C LEU A 130 14.26 30.37 34.26
N LYS A 131 14.91 30.90 33.23
CA LYS A 131 14.80 30.38 31.85
C LYS A 131 15.25 28.92 31.79
N LYS A 132 16.44 28.59 32.32
CA LYS A 132 16.94 27.21 32.38
C LYS A 132 15.98 26.26 33.12
N ALA A 133 15.35 26.69 34.21
CA ALA A 133 14.36 25.86 34.93
C ALA A 133 13.06 25.67 34.14
N LYS A 134 12.61 26.70 33.40
CA LYS A 134 11.45 26.56 32.52
C LYS A 134 11.75 25.58 31.39
N ASP A 135 12.91 25.72 30.75
CA ASP A 135 13.34 24.85 29.65
C ASP A 135 13.43 23.38 30.11
N ASP A 136 14.03 23.12 31.29
CA ASP A 136 14.10 21.79 31.91
C ASP A 136 12.70 21.23 32.24
N LEU A 137 11.78 22.07 32.75
CA LEU A 137 10.40 21.65 32.99
C LEU A 137 9.70 21.24 31.68
N THR A 138 9.80 22.04 30.62
CA THR A 138 9.21 21.70 29.31
C THR A 138 9.75 20.38 28.78
N HIS A 139 11.07 20.15 28.84
CA HIS A 139 11.67 18.90 28.37
C HIS A 139 11.21 17.69 29.20
N ARG A 140 11.07 17.84 30.52
CA ARG A 140 10.55 16.76 31.38
C ARG A 140 9.09 16.46 31.09
N GLU A 141 8.27 17.49 30.90
CA GLU A 141 6.85 17.34 30.56
C GLU A 141 6.65 16.70 29.18
N GLU A 142 7.43 17.08 28.18
CA GLU A 142 7.42 16.44 26.85
C GLU A 142 7.81 14.98 26.94
N ARG A 143 8.88 14.67 27.69
CA ARG A 143 9.36 13.29 27.85
C ARG A 143 8.42 12.43 28.69
N PHE A 144 7.70 13.01 29.65
CA PHE A 144 6.66 12.32 30.39
C PHE A 144 5.47 11.91 29.52
N LYS A 145 5.18 12.69 28.47
CA LYS A 145 4.13 12.37 27.51
C LYS A 145 4.52 11.27 26.53
N LEU A 146 5.82 10.97 26.39
CA LEU A 146 6.27 9.86 25.54
C LEU A 146 5.82 8.54 26.17
N LYS A 147 5.03 7.80 25.40
CA LYS A 147 4.57 6.46 25.75
C LYS A 147 5.24 5.46 24.80
N PRO A 148 5.52 4.23 25.28
CA PRO A 148 5.96 3.16 24.41
C PRO A 148 4.82 2.74 23.46
N GLY A 149 5.19 2.24 22.28
CA GLY A 149 4.26 1.77 21.27
C GLY A 149 3.73 2.85 20.31
N LEU A 150 2.65 2.51 19.58
CA LEU A 150 2.06 3.39 18.58
C LEU A 150 1.37 4.61 19.23
N PRO A 151 1.38 5.79 18.57
CA PRO A 151 0.68 6.95 19.09
C PRO A 151 -0.84 6.70 19.05
N GLU A 152 -1.53 7.08 20.12
CA GLU A 152 -2.98 6.91 20.26
C GLU A 152 -3.66 8.22 20.64
N LYS A 153 -4.85 8.43 20.06
CA LYS A 153 -5.76 9.53 20.39
C LYS A 153 -7.19 8.98 20.43
N ASP A 154 -7.90 9.22 21.53
CA ASP A 154 -9.27 8.75 21.75
C ASP A 154 -9.47 7.22 21.55
N GLY A 155 -8.46 6.43 21.92
CA GLY A 155 -8.48 4.96 21.81
C GLY A 155 -8.30 4.42 20.39
N LYS A 156 -7.92 5.26 19.43
CA LYS A 156 -7.53 4.87 18.07
C LYS A 156 -6.09 5.29 17.79
N ILE A 157 -5.45 4.63 16.83
CA ILE A 157 -4.11 5.02 16.37
C ILE A 157 -4.18 6.45 15.80
N ASP A 158 -3.26 7.30 16.27
CA ASP A 158 -3.14 8.69 15.82
C ASP A 158 -2.22 8.77 14.60
N TYR A 159 -2.82 8.84 13.42
CA TYR A 159 -2.12 8.96 12.15
C TYR A 159 -1.65 10.39 11.83
N THR A 160 -1.92 11.40 12.67
CA THR A 160 -1.51 12.78 12.39
C THR A 160 0.00 12.96 12.29
N ARG A 161 0.76 12.05 12.91
CA ARG A 161 2.22 11.98 12.85
C ARG A 161 2.77 10.94 11.86
N ASP A 162 1.89 10.21 11.17
CA ASP A 162 2.30 9.31 10.10
C ASP A 162 2.73 10.11 8.86
N PHE A 163 3.38 9.47 7.89
CA PHE A 163 3.99 10.14 6.74
C PHE A 163 3.02 11.06 5.98
N PHE A 164 1.78 10.62 5.76
CA PHE A 164 0.76 11.40 5.06
C PHE A 164 -0.11 12.24 6.00
N ALA A 165 0.04 12.13 7.32
CA ALA A 165 -0.86 12.67 8.35
C ALA A 165 -2.30 12.07 8.35
N TRP A 166 -2.53 11.00 7.58
CA TRP A 166 -3.78 10.24 7.49
C TRP A 166 -3.44 8.76 7.34
N GLN A 167 -4.42 7.90 7.62
CA GLN A 167 -4.28 6.47 7.34
C GLN A 167 -4.20 6.26 5.83
N ALA A 168 -3.14 5.59 5.37
CA ALA A 168 -2.87 5.33 3.97
C ALA A 168 -2.76 3.83 3.69
N PHE A 169 -3.07 3.44 2.46
CA PHE A 169 -3.15 2.06 2.03
C PHE A 169 -2.56 1.87 0.64
N LEU A 170 -2.24 0.62 0.28
CA LEU A 170 -1.99 0.24 -1.11
C LEU A 170 -3.31 0.06 -1.85
N THR A 171 -3.38 0.61 -3.06
CA THR A 171 -4.62 0.62 -3.83
C THR A 171 -5.06 -0.76 -4.30
N VAL A 172 -6.37 -1.00 -4.23
CA VAL A 172 -7.02 -2.20 -4.80
C VAL A 172 -7.33 -2.03 -6.28
N SER A 173 -7.49 -0.78 -6.74
CA SER A 173 -7.87 -0.39 -8.10
C SER A 173 -7.56 1.09 -8.33
N GLY A 174 -7.14 1.46 -9.54
CA GLY A 174 -6.98 2.85 -9.96
C GLY A 174 -8.26 3.49 -10.50
N GLN A 175 -9.37 2.75 -10.56
CA GLN A 175 -10.59 3.12 -11.29
C GLN A 175 -11.07 4.55 -10.99
N LEU A 176 -11.25 4.92 -9.72
CA LEU A 176 -11.75 6.25 -9.34
C LEU A 176 -10.84 7.38 -9.84
N GLN A 177 -9.53 7.15 -9.87
CA GLN A 177 -8.57 8.13 -10.39
C GLN A 177 -8.62 8.18 -11.92
N VAL A 178 -8.78 7.03 -12.58
CA VAL A 178 -8.94 6.98 -14.04
C VAL A 178 -10.23 7.69 -14.49
N GLU A 179 -11.34 7.59 -13.74
CA GLU A 179 -12.57 8.35 -13.99
C GLU A 179 -12.31 9.87 -14.04
N THR A 180 -11.51 10.38 -13.10
CA THR A 180 -11.13 11.80 -13.08
C THR A 180 -10.31 12.20 -14.31
N PHE A 181 -9.37 11.34 -14.74
CA PHE A 181 -8.60 11.58 -15.96
C PHE A 181 -9.48 11.52 -17.21
N SER A 182 -10.41 10.57 -17.28
CA SER A 182 -11.35 10.38 -18.39
C SER A 182 -12.20 11.64 -18.64
N CYS A 183 -12.65 12.31 -17.57
CA CYS A 183 -13.37 13.58 -17.70
C CYS A 183 -12.61 14.68 -18.45
N ALA A 184 -11.26 14.65 -18.44
CA ALA A 184 -10.42 15.67 -19.08
C ALA A 184 -9.76 15.19 -20.38
N LEU A 185 -9.49 13.89 -20.50
CA LEU A 185 -8.67 13.29 -21.56
C LEU A 185 -9.47 12.34 -22.46
N SER A 186 -10.77 12.20 -22.19
CA SER A 186 -11.71 11.30 -22.84
C SER A 186 -11.38 9.82 -22.63
N ASN A 187 -10.44 9.27 -23.39
CA ASN A 187 -10.18 7.84 -23.44
C ASN A 187 -8.84 7.55 -22.82
N VAL A 188 -8.83 6.90 -21.66
CA VAL A 188 -7.62 6.68 -20.87
C VAL A 188 -7.53 5.23 -20.41
N TYR A 189 -6.32 4.79 -20.06
CA TYR A 189 -6.13 3.51 -19.38
C TYR A 189 -4.96 3.61 -18.41
N THR A 190 -5.05 2.88 -17.30
CA THR A 190 -3.90 2.59 -16.45
C THR A 190 -3.46 1.14 -16.62
N PHE A 191 -2.19 0.90 -16.35
CA PHE A 191 -1.55 -0.41 -16.32
C PHE A 191 -0.54 -0.34 -15.18
N GLY A 192 -0.91 -0.90 -14.03
CA GLY A 192 -0.16 -0.76 -12.79
C GLY A 192 -0.43 -1.88 -11.79
N PRO A 193 0.38 -1.97 -10.73
CA PRO A 193 0.19 -2.93 -9.66
C PRO A 193 -0.98 -2.52 -8.76
N THR A 194 -1.69 -3.53 -8.26
CA THR A 194 -2.78 -3.41 -7.29
C THR A 194 -2.70 -4.53 -6.28
N PHE A 195 -3.30 -4.31 -5.12
CA PHE A 195 -3.06 -5.14 -3.94
C PHE A 195 -4.37 -5.54 -3.27
N ARG A 196 -4.44 -6.77 -2.75
CA ARG A 196 -5.57 -7.26 -1.95
C ARG A 196 -5.05 -7.98 -0.72
N ALA A 197 -5.46 -7.57 0.47
CA ALA A 197 -5.01 -8.15 1.72
C ALA A 197 -5.89 -9.31 2.20
N GLU A 198 -6.78 -9.83 1.35
CA GLU A 198 -7.64 -10.97 1.68
C GLU A 198 -6.80 -12.20 2.06
N HIS A 199 -7.14 -12.83 3.18
CA HIS A 199 -6.51 -14.08 3.62
C HIS A 199 -6.98 -15.28 2.78
N SER A 200 -6.54 -15.35 1.52
CA SER A 200 -7.00 -16.33 0.53
C SER A 200 -5.85 -17.08 -0.14
N HIS A 201 -5.60 -18.31 0.32
CA HIS A 201 -4.56 -19.17 -0.25
C HIS A 201 -5.12 -20.11 -1.32
N THR A 202 -5.47 -19.56 -2.48
CA THR A 202 -5.93 -20.35 -3.63
C THR A 202 -4.96 -20.24 -4.80
N SER A 203 -5.10 -21.15 -5.77
CA SER A 203 -4.30 -21.13 -7.00
C SER A 203 -4.59 -19.94 -7.93
N ARG A 204 -5.57 -19.09 -7.60
CA ARG A 204 -6.03 -17.98 -8.45
C ARG A 204 -5.97 -16.61 -7.78
N HIS A 205 -5.65 -16.54 -6.49
CA HIS A 205 -5.57 -15.29 -5.75
C HIS A 205 -4.12 -14.92 -5.48
N LEU A 206 -3.81 -13.62 -5.55
CA LEU A 206 -2.54 -13.05 -5.14
C LEU A 206 -2.78 -11.80 -4.32
N ALA A 207 -1.85 -11.55 -3.40
CA ALA A 207 -1.80 -10.30 -2.64
C ALA A 207 -1.37 -9.10 -3.49
N GLU A 208 -0.53 -9.31 -4.51
CA GLU A 208 -0.08 -8.31 -5.47
C GLU A 208 -0.29 -8.82 -6.89
N PHE A 209 -0.92 -8.02 -7.74
CA PHE A 209 -1.11 -8.34 -9.15
C PHE A 209 -1.13 -7.07 -9.98
N TRP A 210 -1.13 -7.21 -11.30
CA TRP A 210 -1.17 -6.07 -12.22
C TRP A 210 -2.53 -6.01 -12.89
N MET A 211 -3.13 -4.83 -12.91
CA MET A 211 -4.39 -4.57 -13.60
C MET A 211 -4.19 -3.65 -14.79
N VAL A 212 -5.07 -3.81 -15.76
CA VAL A 212 -5.25 -2.88 -16.87
C VAL A 212 -6.67 -2.36 -16.79
N GLU A 213 -6.82 -1.06 -16.57
CA GLU A 213 -8.11 -0.45 -16.27
C GLU A 213 -8.34 0.68 -17.26
N PRO A 214 -9.03 0.41 -18.39
CA PRO A 214 -9.45 1.45 -19.31
C PRO A 214 -10.72 2.16 -18.82
N GLU A 215 -10.79 3.46 -19.07
CA GLU A 215 -11.98 4.28 -18.86
C GLU A 215 -12.21 5.13 -20.09
N ILE A 216 -13.44 5.12 -20.60
CA ILE A 216 -13.80 5.72 -21.89
C ILE A 216 -14.93 6.71 -21.63
N ALA A 217 -14.67 8.01 -21.82
CA ALA A 217 -15.69 9.04 -21.68
C ALA A 217 -16.82 8.84 -22.68
N PHE A 218 -18.06 9.06 -22.23
CA PHE A 218 -19.28 8.93 -23.03
C PHE A 218 -19.53 7.52 -23.60
N ALA A 219 -18.75 6.52 -23.19
CA ALA A 219 -19.10 5.12 -23.45
C ALA A 219 -20.27 4.74 -22.56
N ASP A 220 -21.39 4.41 -23.18
CA ASP A 220 -22.48 3.74 -22.51
C ASP A 220 -22.35 2.22 -22.69
N LEU A 221 -23.08 1.51 -21.85
CA LEU A 221 -23.36 0.12 -22.10
C LEU A 221 -24.73 0.11 -22.78
N GLU A 222 -24.81 0.17 -24.10
CA GLU A 222 -26.08 -0.01 -24.87
C GLU A 222 -26.68 -1.44 -24.70
N GLY A 223 -26.43 -2.11 -23.57
CA GLY A 223 -26.65 -3.53 -23.39
C GLY A 223 -25.66 -4.40 -24.16
N PHE A 224 -24.58 -3.83 -24.72
CA PHE A 224 -23.54 -4.56 -25.43
C PHE A 224 -22.50 -5.09 -24.43
N LEU A 225 -22.43 -6.41 -24.28
CA LEU A 225 -21.55 -7.08 -23.32
C LEU A 225 -20.38 -7.75 -24.04
N GLN A 226 -19.33 -8.12 -23.29
CA GLN A 226 -18.15 -8.79 -23.84
C GLN A 226 -18.44 -9.97 -24.79
N PRO A 227 -19.43 -10.85 -24.54
CA PRO A 227 -19.79 -11.90 -25.49
C PRO A 227 -20.31 -11.36 -26.84
N ASP A 228 -21.02 -10.23 -26.84
CA ASP A 228 -21.51 -9.58 -28.07
C ASP A 228 -20.36 -9.03 -28.90
N MET A 229 -19.34 -8.47 -28.25
CA MET A 229 -18.11 -8.00 -28.91
C MET A 229 -17.35 -9.13 -29.60
N TRP A 230 -17.40 -10.35 -29.04
CA TRP A 230 -16.70 -11.52 -29.58
C TRP A 230 -17.56 -12.37 -30.51
N GLY A 231 -18.83 -12.01 -30.72
CA GLY A 231 -19.78 -12.82 -31.48
C GLY A 231 -20.03 -14.19 -30.84
N VAL A 232 -19.92 -14.29 -29.52
CA VAL A 232 -20.08 -15.54 -28.75
C VAL A 232 -21.44 -15.53 -28.04
N VAL A 233 -22.18 -16.63 -28.15
CA VAL A 233 -23.42 -16.83 -27.40
C VAL A 233 -23.07 -17.16 -25.93
N PRO A 234 -23.52 -16.37 -24.94
CA PRO A 234 -23.30 -16.65 -23.52
C PRO A 234 -23.95 -17.96 -23.07
N SER A 235 -23.54 -18.48 -21.90
CA SER A 235 -24.19 -19.66 -21.31
C SER A 235 -25.64 -19.38 -20.92
N ASP A 236 -26.49 -20.40 -20.87
CA ASP A 236 -27.89 -20.31 -20.45
C ASP A 236 -28.12 -20.14 -18.93
N ARG A 237 -27.04 -20.04 -18.14
CA ARG A 237 -27.08 -19.93 -16.68
C ARG A 237 -27.83 -18.69 -16.18
N TRP A 238 -27.85 -17.62 -16.97
CA TRP A 238 -28.40 -16.32 -16.59
C TRP A 238 -29.31 -15.79 -17.70
N ASP A 239 -30.32 -15.00 -17.33
CA ASP A 239 -31.14 -14.28 -18.31
C ASP A 239 -30.38 -13.05 -18.83
N TRP A 240 -29.54 -13.28 -19.83
CA TRP A 240 -28.76 -12.24 -20.48
C TRP A 240 -29.64 -11.20 -21.16
N SER A 241 -30.84 -11.56 -21.63
CA SER A 241 -31.74 -10.62 -22.29
C SER A 241 -32.28 -9.58 -21.30
N ALA A 242 -32.71 -10.03 -20.12
CA ALA A 242 -33.17 -9.16 -19.05
C ALA A 242 -32.05 -8.29 -18.52
N LEU A 243 -30.85 -8.86 -18.31
CA LEU A 243 -29.68 -8.12 -17.85
C LEU A 243 -29.29 -6.99 -18.84
N LYS A 244 -29.21 -7.29 -20.14
CA LYS A 244 -28.91 -6.29 -21.18
C LYS A 244 -29.97 -5.19 -21.23
N SER A 245 -31.25 -5.55 -21.11
CA SER A 245 -32.35 -4.59 -21.02
C SER A 245 -32.23 -3.67 -19.81
N LEU A 246 -31.81 -4.23 -18.66
CA LEU A 246 -31.58 -3.46 -17.44
C LEU A 246 -30.39 -2.49 -17.59
N ILE A 247 -29.29 -2.97 -18.16
CA ILE A 247 -28.07 -2.20 -18.41
C ILE A 247 -28.35 -1.07 -19.41
N SER A 248 -29.05 -1.35 -20.51
CA SER A 248 -29.42 -0.34 -21.51
C SER A 248 -30.31 0.77 -20.92
N LYS A 249 -31.20 0.44 -19.98
CA LYS A 249 -32.10 1.42 -19.33
C LYS A 249 -31.42 2.26 -18.25
N ASN A 250 -30.54 1.64 -17.47
CA ASN A 250 -30.03 2.23 -16.23
C ASN A 250 -28.55 2.65 -16.33
N GLY A 251 -27.87 2.28 -17.42
CA GLY A 251 -26.42 2.22 -17.47
C GLY A 251 -25.85 1.10 -16.58
N GLY A 252 -24.59 0.77 -16.75
CA GLY A 252 -23.83 0.01 -15.76
C GLY A 252 -22.85 0.94 -15.04
N ARG A 253 -22.55 0.67 -13.77
CA ARG A 253 -21.33 1.22 -13.15
C ARG A 253 -20.16 0.55 -13.84
N ASN A 254 -19.22 1.35 -14.34
CA ASN A 254 -18.06 0.85 -15.06
C ASN A 254 -17.36 -0.21 -14.21
N SER A 255 -17.38 -1.45 -14.67
CA SER A 255 -16.58 -2.53 -14.13
C SER A 255 -16.05 -3.35 -15.30
N LEU A 256 -15.55 -2.66 -16.33
CA LEU A 256 -14.75 -3.31 -17.37
C LEU A 256 -13.32 -3.51 -16.83
N LEU A 257 -13.20 -4.36 -15.80
CA LEU A 257 -11.93 -4.91 -15.34
C LEU A 257 -11.42 -5.86 -16.41
N VAL A 258 -10.74 -5.33 -17.43
CA VAL A 258 -9.92 -6.16 -18.31
C VAL A 258 -8.64 -6.46 -17.55
N ALA A 259 -8.66 -7.46 -16.68
CA ALA A 259 -7.42 -8.05 -16.19
C ALA A 259 -6.86 -8.95 -17.30
N PRO A 260 -5.85 -8.54 -18.11
CA PRO A 260 -5.11 -9.51 -18.91
C PRO A 260 -4.51 -10.53 -17.94
N MET A 261 -5.04 -11.74 -18.01
CA MET A 261 -4.71 -12.90 -17.18
C MET A 261 -3.19 -13.12 -17.02
N SER A 262 -2.67 -13.48 -15.86
CA SER A 262 -2.79 -12.82 -14.56
C SER A 262 -1.41 -12.98 -13.90
N THR A 263 -0.98 -12.03 -13.06
CA THR A 263 0.13 -12.30 -12.15
C THR A 263 -0.15 -13.60 -11.39
N ALA A 264 -1.40 -13.94 -11.08
CA ALA A 264 -1.80 -15.20 -10.42
C ALA A 264 -1.44 -16.46 -11.20
N SER A 265 -1.64 -16.52 -12.51
CA SER A 265 -1.23 -17.69 -13.31
C SER A 265 0.29 -17.79 -13.44
N THR A 266 1.00 -16.66 -13.56
CA THR A 266 2.47 -16.66 -13.56
C THR A 266 3.00 -17.13 -12.20
N SER A 267 2.52 -16.52 -11.13
CA SER A 267 2.77 -16.89 -9.74
C SER A 267 2.46 -18.35 -9.45
N GLN A 268 1.33 -18.88 -9.91
CA GLN A 268 0.99 -20.30 -9.75
C GLN A 268 1.99 -21.21 -10.49
N ILE A 269 2.36 -20.86 -11.73
CA ILE A 269 3.40 -21.60 -12.49
C ILE A 269 4.75 -21.54 -11.76
N LEU A 270 5.03 -20.43 -11.08
CA LEU A 270 6.24 -20.21 -10.29
C LEU A 270 6.15 -20.71 -8.84
N GLY A 271 5.01 -21.26 -8.42
CA GLY A 271 4.76 -21.72 -7.05
C GLY A 271 4.69 -20.61 -5.98
N ASN A 272 4.39 -19.36 -6.38
CA ASN A 272 4.42 -18.18 -5.52
C ASN A 272 3.03 -17.53 -5.37
N ASN A 273 2.19 -18.06 -4.49
CA ASN A 273 0.83 -17.54 -4.30
C ASN A 273 0.78 -16.18 -3.56
N GLU A 274 1.91 -15.61 -3.13
CA GLU A 274 1.92 -14.42 -2.26
C GLU A 274 2.85 -13.30 -2.73
N CYS A 275 3.41 -13.38 -3.94
CA CYS A 275 4.40 -12.40 -4.43
C CYS A 275 5.62 -12.22 -3.49
N PHE A 276 5.86 -13.16 -2.57
CA PHE A 276 7.04 -13.17 -1.72
C PHE A 276 8.20 -13.80 -2.48
N GLU A 277 9.04 -12.96 -3.06
CA GLU A 277 10.40 -13.19 -3.59
C GLU A 277 11.01 -14.61 -3.32
N PRO A 278 10.63 -15.70 -4.04
CA PRO A 278 10.99 -17.06 -3.62
C PRO A 278 12.12 -17.69 -4.42
N TYR A 279 12.76 -16.94 -5.33
CA TYR A 279 13.90 -17.45 -6.10
C TYR A 279 15.16 -16.58 -6.00
N THR A 280 15.05 -15.27 -5.78
CA THR A 280 16.24 -14.40 -5.61
C THR A 280 16.99 -14.75 -4.33
N SER A 281 16.28 -15.05 -3.24
CA SER A 281 16.82 -15.45 -1.94
C SER A 281 17.50 -16.83 -1.96
N ASN A 282 17.02 -17.76 -2.80
CA ASN A 282 17.61 -19.09 -2.97
C ASN A 282 18.78 -19.12 -3.99
N ILE A 283 18.85 -18.14 -4.90
CA ILE A 283 19.87 -18.08 -5.97
C ILE A 283 20.99 -17.10 -5.62
N TYR A 284 20.71 -16.03 -4.87
CA TYR A 284 21.66 -14.98 -4.54
C TYR A 284 21.73 -14.75 -3.02
N SER A 285 22.89 -15.06 -2.42
CA SER A 285 23.25 -14.52 -1.11
C SER A 285 23.84 -13.13 -1.32
N ARG A 286 23.07 -12.08 -0.98
CA ARG A 286 23.59 -10.71 -0.99
C ARG A 286 24.48 -10.52 0.25
N ARG A 287 25.79 -10.69 0.09
CA ARG A 287 26.75 -10.21 1.10
C ARG A 287 26.81 -8.69 1.01
N VAL A 288 26.15 -8.01 1.93
CA VAL A 288 26.41 -6.59 2.16
C VAL A 288 27.77 -6.51 2.84
N LEU A 289 28.75 -5.86 2.21
CA LEU A 289 30.00 -5.50 2.88
C LEU A 289 29.64 -4.56 4.05
N ARG A 290 29.90 -5.01 5.28
CA ARG A 290 29.93 -4.14 6.46
C ARG A 290 31.25 -3.40 6.50
#